data_AF-A0A7L3XYT4-F1
#
_entry.id   AF-A0A7L3XYT4-F1
#
_cell.length_a   1.000
_cell.length_b   1.000
_cell.length_c   1.000
_cell.angle_alpha   90.00
_cell.angle_beta   90.00
_cell.angle_gamma   90.00
#
_symmetry.space_group_name_H-M   'P 1'
#
loop_
_entity.id
_entity.type
_entity.pdbx_description
1 polymer ?
#
loop_
_entity_poly.entity_id
_entity_poly.type
_entity_poly.pdbx_seq_one_letter_code
_entity_poly.pdbx_strand_id
1 'polypeptide(L)'
;GDPEPRGGRERSRRMTSVAVLYLLVALSFVAWVLFFALAVVKQMEIVAELKLLKLNYSEHQANVRQGLSETQREQTRMRSGMHKYYEELQDITALICRSVLDGRKCSAGWKVFEKSCYSFSTETMSWSDAKEICADQGAHLVVINSDQEQVSRTLA
;
A
#
# COMPACT_ATOMS: atom_id res chain seq x y z
N GLY A 1 78.12 -10.30 77.26
CA GLY A 1 77.65 -10.65 75.91
C GLY A 1 76.74 -9.53 75.47
N ASP A 2 77.23 -8.68 74.57
CA ASP A 2 76.52 -7.52 74.06
C ASP A 2 75.53 -7.95 72.95
N PRO A 3 74.33 -7.36 72.81
CA PRO A 3 73.36 -7.79 71.82
C PRO A 3 73.63 -7.14 70.45
N GLU A 4 73.69 -7.98 69.41
CA GLU A 4 73.83 -7.57 68.01
C GLU A 4 72.64 -6.71 67.49
N PRO A 5 72.87 -5.73 66.60
CA PRO A 5 71.82 -4.86 66.10
C PRO A 5 71.05 -5.51 64.93
N ARG A 6 69.91 -6.15 65.21
CA ARG A 6 69.01 -6.74 64.18
C ARG A 6 68.29 -5.72 63.28
N GLY A 7 68.38 -4.42 63.56
CA GLY A 7 67.55 -3.39 62.90
C GLY A 7 67.92 -3.01 61.45
N GLY A 8 69.16 -3.21 61.01
CA GLY A 8 69.63 -2.73 59.70
C GLY A 8 69.13 -3.56 58.51
N ARG A 9 69.13 -4.90 58.66
CA ARG A 9 68.75 -5.84 57.60
C ARG A 9 67.24 -5.82 57.33
N GLU A 10 66.45 -5.65 58.38
CA GLU A 10 64.99 -5.58 58.31
C GLU A 10 64.50 -4.25 57.72
N ARG A 11 65.17 -3.13 58.04
CA ARG A 11 64.90 -1.81 57.45
C ARG A 11 65.27 -1.75 55.96
N SER A 12 66.41 -2.33 55.58
CA SER A 12 66.83 -2.45 54.17
C SER A 12 65.87 -3.34 53.37
N ARG A 13 65.47 -4.50 53.90
CA ARG A 13 64.46 -5.39 53.29
C ARG A 13 63.08 -4.73 53.18
N ARG A 14 62.70 -3.87 54.13
CA ARG A 14 61.47 -3.07 54.07
C ARG A 14 61.55 -1.98 53.00
N MET A 15 62.68 -1.28 52.88
CA MET A 15 62.90 -0.27 51.84
C MET A 15 62.90 -0.87 50.43
N THR A 16 63.53 -2.03 50.23
CA THR A 16 63.48 -2.74 48.95
C THR A 16 62.07 -3.24 48.64
N SER A 17 61.33 -3.75 49.64
CA SER A 17 59.92 -4.13 49.47
C SER A 17 59.04 -2.95 49.06
N VAL A 18 59.24 -1.77 49.64
CA VAL A 18 58.49 -0.54 49.30
C VAL A 18 58.84 -0.08 47.89
N ALA A 19 60.12 -0.09 47.50
CA ALA A 19 60.53 0.22 46.14
C ALA A 19 59.92 -0.75 45.11
N VAL A 20 59.88 -2.05 45.43
CA VAL A 20 59.24 -3.07 44.57
C VAL A 20 57.74 -2.81 44.43
N LEU A 21 57.04 -2.44 45.50
CA LEU A 21 55.62 -2.09 45.43
C LEU A 21 55.37 -0.87 44.53
N TYR A 22 56.18 0.18 44.65
CA TYR A 22 56.06 1.36 43.77
C TYR A 22 56.33 1.01 42.30
N LEU A 23 57.30 0.14 42.02
CA LEU A 23 57.56 -0.35 40.67
C LEU A 23 56.37 -1.15 40.12
N LEU A 24 55.78 -2.05 40.90
CA LEU A 24 54.60 -2.82 40.49
C LEU A 24 53.40 -1.92 40.21
N VAL A 25 53.16 -0.92 41.06
CA VAL A 25 52.10 0.07 40.86
C VAL A 25 52.35 0.87 39.59
N ALA A 26 53.57 1.36 39.38
CA ALA A 26 53.93 2.10 38.16
C ALA A 26 53.74 1.24 36.91
N LEU A 27 54.19 -0.02 36.92
CA LEU A 27 54.01 -0.96 35.81
C LEU A 27 52.53 -1.24 35.54
N SER A 28 51.72 -1.41 36.59
CA SER A 28 50.28 -1.61 36.43
C SER A 28 49.58 -0.39 35.83
N PHE A 29 49.98 0.82 36.22
CA PHE A 29 49.46 2.06 35.68
C PHE A 29 49.85 2.22 34.21
N VAL A 30 51.11 1.96 33.85
CA VAL A 30 51.58 1.97 32.46
C VAL A 30 50.81 0.94 31.62
N ALA A 31 50.64 -0.28 32.12
CA ALA A 31 49.87 -1.31 31.45
C ALA A 31 48.41 -0.88 31.22
N TRP A 32 47.77 -0.25 32.21
CA TRP A 32 46.41 0.26 32.09
C TRP A 32 46.30 1.41 31.09
N VAL A 33 47.24 2.36 31.10
CA VAL A 33 47.29 3.45 30.12
C VAL A 33 47.46 2.92 28.70
N LEU A 34 48.36 1.95 28.51
CA LEU A 34 48.55 1.29 27.20
C LEU A 34 47.28 0.57 26.75
N PHE A 35 46.63 -0.19 27.65
CA PHE A 35 45.37 -0.87 27.34
C PHE A 35 44.27 0.12 26.95
N PHE A 36 44.11 1.21 27.71
CA PHE A 36 43.12 2.24 27.41
C PHE A 36 43.40 2.95 26.08
N ALA A 37 44.67 3.28 25.79
CA ALA A 37 45.06 3.87 24.52
C ALA A 37 44.77 2.93 23.33
N LEU A 38 45.10 1.64 23.45
CA LEU A 38 44.76 0.63 22.44
C LEU A 38 43.26 0.50 22.23
N ALA A 39 42.48 0.51 23.33
CA ALA A 39 41.03 0.49 23.26
C ALA A 39 40.50 1.73 22.53
N VAL A 40 40.98 2.94 22.84
CA VAL A 40 40.57 4.18 22.16
C VAL A 40 40.90 4.14 20.67
N VAL A 41 42.12 3.73 20.28
CA VAL A 41 42.51 3.61 18.87
C VAL A 41 41.59 2.64 18.12
N LYS A 42 41.31 1.47 18.73
CA LYS A 42 40.37 0.49 18.17
C LYS A 42 38.94 1.00 18.07
N GLN A 43 38.50 1.77 19.06
CA GLN A 43 37.19 2.43 19.01
C GLN A 43 37.12 3.46 17.88
N MET A 44 38.20 4.22 17.62
CA MET A 44 38.24 5.19 16.52
C MET A 44 38.16 4.52 15.13
N GLU A 45 38.83 3.37 14.96
CA GLU A 45 38.75 2.54 13.73
C GLU A 45 37.30 2.09 13.46
N ILE A 46 36.61 1.57 14.48
CA ILE A 46 35.21 1.11 14.38
C ILE A 46 34.25 2.29 14.12
N VAL A 47 34.49 3.44 14.73
CA VAL A 47 33.67 4.65 14.53
C VAL A 47 33.80 5.20 13.11
N ALA A 48 34.96 5.09 12.48
CA ALA A 48 35.17 5.51 11.10
C ALA A 48 34.33 4.65 10.12
N GLU A 49 34.39 3.33 10.26
CA GLU A 49 33.57 2.39 9.48
C GLU A 49 32.07 2.64 9.67
N LEU A 50 31.62 2.89 10.90
CA LEU A 50 30.22 3.22 11.19
C LEU A 50 29.77 4.52 10.52
N LYS A 51 30.64 5.55 10.47
CA LYS A 51 30.33 6.80 9.77
C LYS A 51 30.19 6.59 8.27
N LEU A 52 31.08 5.80 7.66
CA LEU A 52 30.98 5.44 6.25
C LEU A 52 29.70 4.67 5.95
N LEU A 53 29.37 3.68 6.77
CA LEU A 53 28.14 2.89 6.62
C LEU A 53 26.89 3.76 6.76
N LYS A 54 26.88 4.72 7.70
CA LYS A 54 25.78 5.69 7.84
C LYS A 54 25.61 6.58 6.62
N LEU A 55 26.70 7.06 6.03
CA LEU A 55 26.66 7.87 4.81
C LEU A 55 26.11 7.05 3.63
N ASN A 56 26.66 5.87 3.38
CA ASN A 56 26.20 4.96 2.32
C ASN A 56 24.72 4.58 2.49
N TYR A 57 24.29 4.31 3.72
CA TYR A 57 22.89 4.04 4.03
C TYR A 57 21.99 5.27 3.76
N SER A 58 22.42 6.46 4.17
CA SER A 58 21.67 7.70 3.96
C SER A 58 21.53 8.06 2.47
N GLU A 59 22.58 7.82 1.69
CA GLU A 59 22.58 7.96 0.23
C GLU A 59 21.59 6.98 -0.41
N HIS A 60 21.68 5.70 -0.02
CA HIS A 60 20.74 4.70 -0.50
C HIS A 60 19.28 5.04 -0.14
N GLN A 61 19.03 5.50 1.08
CA GLN A 61 17.71 5.93 1.51
C GLN A 61 17.20 7.14 0.71
N ALA A 62 18.08 8.10 0.39
CA ALA A 62 17.75 9.26 -0.45
C ALA A 62 17.41 8.83 -1.89
N ASN A 63 18.20 7.93 -2.49
CA ASN A 63 17.95 7.38 -3.82
C ASN A 63 16.61 6.62 -3.89
N VAL A 64 16.31 5.80 -2.88
CA VAL A 64 15.02 5.10 -2.78
C VAL A 64 13.86 6.08 -2.64
N ARG A 65 14.01 7.11 -1.80
CA ARG A 65 13.00 8.16 -1.63
C ARG A 65 12.78 8.94 -2.93
N GLN A 66 13.86 9.24 -3.66
CA GLN A 66 13.79 9.89 -4.95
C GLN A 66 13.07 9.01 -5.97
N GLY A 67 13.45 7.73 -6.11
CA GLY A 67 12.80 6.79 -7.02
C GLY A 67 11.31 6.58 -6.71
N LEU A 68 10.93 6.56 -5.42
CA LEU A 68 9.52 6.53 -5.02
C LEU A 68 8.78 7.80 -5.47
N SER A 69 9.40 8.98 -5.30
CA SER A 69 8.80 10.24 -5.73
C SER A 69 8.65 10.34 -7.25
N GLU A 70 9.60 9.81 -8.01
CA GLU A 70 9.56 9.71 -9.47
C GLU A 70 8.43 8.76 -9.90
N THR A 71 8.35 7.57 -9.30
CA THR A 71 7.29 6.58 -9.56
C THR A 71 5.90 7.15 -9.23
N GLN A 72 5.77 7.84 -8.10
CA GLN A 72 4.54 8.50 -7.68
C GLN A 72 4.14 9.63 -8.66
N ARG A 73 5.11 10.38 -9.19
CA ARG A 73 4.86 11.43 -10.18
C ARG A 73 4.36 10.85 -11.50
N GLU A 74 4.98 9.78 -11.98
CA GLU A 74 4.51 9.05 -13.17
C GLU A 74 3.10 8.47 -12.96
N GLN A 75 2.84 7.85 -11.80
CA GLN A 75 1.52 7.36 -11.44
C GLN A 75 0.47 8.49 -11.39
N THR A 76 0.84 9.67 -10.89
CA THR A 76 -0.06 10.83 -10.81
C THR A 76 -0.34 11.42 -12.20
N ARG A 77 0.66 11.48 -13.09
CA ARG A 77 0.47 11.86 -14.51
C ARG A 77 -0.49 10.92 -15.21
N MET A 78 -0.29 9.61 -15.05
CA MET A 78 -1.17 8.60 -15.63
C MET A 78 -2.59 8.71 -15.09
N ARG A 79 -2.76 8.86 -13.77
CA ARG A 79 -4.07 9.09 -13.13
C ARG A 79 -4.74 10.35 -13.64
N SER A 80 -4.01 11.46 -13.75
CA SER A 80 -4.54 12.74 -14.24
C SER A 80 -4.94 12.66 -15.71
N GLY A 81 -4.13 12.03 -16.56
CA GLY A 81 -4.48 11.79 -17.97
C GLY A 81 -5.72 10.92 -18.11
N MET A 82 -5.84 9.87 -17.30
CA MET A 82 -7.02 9.02 -17.26
C MET A 82 -8.26 9.78 -16.77
N HIS A 83 -8.13 10.62 -15.75
CA HIS A 83 -9.24 11.44 -15.26
C HIS A 83 -9.73 12.42 -16.31
N LYS A 84 -8.80 13.10 -17.01
CA LYS A 84 -9.12 13.98 -18.12
C LYS A 84 -9.83 13.24 -19.25
N TYR A 85 -9.37 12.03 -19.60
CA TYR A 85 -10.03 11.19 -20.59
C TYR A 85 -11.47 10.83 -20.19
N TYR A 86 -11.72 10.49 -18.92
CA TYR A 86 -13.07 10.22 -18.42
C TYR A 86 -13.97 11.47 -18.37
N GLU A 87 -13.42 12.63 -18.03
CA GLU A 87 -14.15 13.91 -17.99
C GLU A 87 -14.67 14.30 -19.38
N GLU A 88 -13.84 14.14 -20.41
CA GLU A 88 -14.23 14.34 -21.83
C GLU A 88 -15.32 13.35 -22.28
N LEU A 89 -15.43 12.17 -21.64
CA LEU A 89 -16.41 11.12 -21.98
C LEU A 89 -17.70 11.19 -21.11
N GLN A 90 -17.72 12.04 -20.08
CA GLN A 90 -18.78 12.05 -19.08
C GLN A 90 -20.14 12.48 -19.68
N ASP A 91 -20.14 13.41 -20.64
CA ASP A 91 -21.36 13.90 -21.29
C ASP A 91 -22.00 12.85 -22.21
N ILE A 92 -21.17 12.09 -22.94
CA ILE A 92 -21.62 10.99 -23.80
C ILE A 92 -22.29 9.89 -22.98
N THR A 93 -21.75 9.58 -21.79
CA THR A 93 -22.32 8.55 -20.92
C THR A 93 -23.72 8.94 -20.42
N ALA A 94 -23.93 10.21 -20.07
CA ALA A 94 -25.24 10.73 -19.66
C ALA A 94 -26.27 10.69 -20.82
N LEU A 95 -25.85 11.02 -22.04
CA LEU A 95 -26.67 10.94 -23.23
C LEU A 95 -27.09 9.50 -23.56
N ILE A 96 -26.16 8.55 -23.47
CA ILE A 96 -26.45 7.12 -23.67
C ILE A 96 -27.42 6.59 -22.62
N CYS A 97 -27.23 6.93 -21.34
CA CYS A 97 -28.17 6.54 -20.30
C CYS A 97 -29.59 7.07 -20.57
N ARG A 98 -29.71 8.31 -21.03
CA ARG A 98 -31.00 8.93 -21.37
C ARG A 98 -31.67 8.24 -22.56
N SER A 99 -30.94 8.00 -23.65
CA SER A 99 -31.51 7.35 -24.84
C SER A 99 -31.97 5.91 -24.57
N VAL A 100 -31.23 5.16 -23.75
CA VAL A 100 -31.61 3.80 -23.32
C VAL A 100 -32.84 3.80 -22.41
N LEU A 101 -33.05 4.86 -21.62
CA LEU A 101 -34.25 5.01 -20.78
C LEU A 101 -35.46 5.50 -21.58
N ASP A 102 -35.27 6.41 -22.53
CA ASP A 102 -36.34 6.91 -23.39
C ASP A 102 -36.81 5.85 -24.39
N GLY A 103 -35.90 5.01 -24.91
CA GLY A 103 -36.26 3.84 -25.72
C GLY A 103 -36.99 2.74 -24.96
N ARG A 104 -37.12 2.87 -23.62
CA ARG A 104 -37.90 1.95 -22.77
C ARG A 104 -39.27 2.51 -22.37
N LYS A 105 -39.69 3.66 -22.90
CA LYS A 105 -41.03 4.22 -22.63
C LYS A 105 -42.02 3.67 -23.64
N CYS A 106 -43.01 2.91 -23.16
CA CYS A 106 -44.16 2.49 -23.95
C CYS A 106 -45.26 3.55 -23.93
N SER A 107 -46.17 3.48 -24.90
CA SER A 107 -47.41 4.27 -24.92
C SER A 107 -48.22 4.07 -23.63
N ALA A 108 -49.02 5.07 -23.26
CA ALA A 108 -49.86 4.99 -22.07
C ALA A 108 -50.77 3.74 -22.11
N GLY A 109 -50.78 2.97 -21.02
CA GLY A 109 -51.53 1.71 -20.92
C GLY A 109 -50.78 0.45 -21.37
N TRP A 110 -49.60 0.59 -21.99
CA TRP A 110 -48.77 -0.54 -22.42
C TRP A 110 -47.75 -0.90 -21.34
N LYS A 111 -47.51 -2.19 -21.15
CA LYS A 111 -46.53 -2.72 -20.19
C LYS A 111 -45.18 -2.91 -20.87
N VAL A 112 -44.13 -2.41 -20.24
CA VAL A 112 -42.74 -2.62 -20.68
C VAL A 112 -42.27 -3.96 -20.15
N PHE A 113 -41.74 -4.81 -21.02
CA PHE A 113 -40.93 -5.95 -20.62
C PHE A 113 -39.69 -6.02 -21.53
N GLU A 114 -38.52 -5.98 -20.90
CA GLU A 114 -37.22 -5.84 -21.56
C GLU A 114 -37.14 -4.67 -22.56
N LYS A 115 -37.22 -4.98 -23.86
CA LYS A 115 -37.13 -4.03 -24.98
C LYS A 115 -38.43 -3.93 -25.78
N SER A 116 -39.51 -4.54 -25.29
CA SER A 116 -40.78 -4.66 -25.97
C SER A 116 -41.92 -4.06 -25.14
N CYS A 117 -42.94 -3.59 -25.84
CA CYS A 117 -44.16 -3.03 -25.27
C CYS A 117 -45.33 -3.97 -25.52
N TYR A 118 -46.10 -4.27 -24.48
CA TYR A 118 -47.21 -5.23 -24.53
C TYR A 118 -48.52 -4.55 -24.15
N SER A 119 -49.57 -4.84 -24.91
CA SER A 119 -50.94 -4.43 -24.62
C SER A 119 -51.80 -5.68 -24.45
N PHE A 120 -52.71 -5.65 -23.47
CA PHE A 120 -53.57 -6.78 -23.14
C PHE A 120 -55.03 -6.35 -23.29
N SER A 121 -55.76 -7.05 -24.15
CA SER A 121 -57.22 -6.91 -24.22
C SER A 121 -57.88 -7.77 -23.15
N THR A 122 -58.94 -7.25 -22.52
CA THR A 122 -59.80 -8.00 -21.60
C THR A 122 -60.92 -8.76 -22.32
N GLU A 123 -61.10 -8.52 -23.62
CA GLU A 123 -62.16 -9.12 -24.42
C GLU A 123 -61.71 -10.44 -25.05
N THR A 124 -62.62 -11.42 -25.08
CA THR A 124 -62.39 -12.69 -25.78
C THR A 124 -62.78 -12.56 -27.24
N MET A 125 -61.88 -12.93 -28.13
CA MET A 125 -62.04 -12.82 -29.57
C MET A 125 -61.40 -14.01 -30.29
N SER A 126 -61.73 -14.21 -31.56
CA SER A 126 -61.06 -15.23 -32.37
C SER A 126 -59.61 -14.84 -32.64
N TRP A 127 -58.76 -15.82 -32.96
CA TRP A 127 -57.34 -15.56 -33.22
C TRP A 127 -57.12 -14.60 -34.40
N SER A 128 -57.96 -14.71 -35.45
CA SER A 128 -57.89 -13.81 -36.60
C SER A 128 -58.22 -12.37 -36.23
N ASP A 129 -59.28 -12.17 -35.42
CA ASP A 129 -59.72 -10.84 -35.01
C ASP A 129 -58.69 -10.19 -34.08
N ALA A 130 -58.10 -10.97 -33.16
CA ALA A 130 -57.02 -10.49 -32.29
C ALA A 130 -55.82 -10.01 -33.09
N LYS A 131 -55.44 -10.76 -34.14
CA LYS A 131 -54.33 -10.40 -35.01
C LYS A 131 -54.58 -9.10 -35.77
N GLU A 132 -55.80 -8.92 -36.28
CA GLU A 132 -56.21 -7.70 -36.99
C GLU A 132 -56.23 -6.49 -36.05
N ILE A 133 -56.81 -6.62 -34.86
CA ILE A 133 -56.84 -5.54 -33.86
C ILE A 133 -55.42 -5.13 -33.42
N CYS A 134 -54.52 -6.11 -33.20
CA CYS A 134 -53.13 -5.78 -32.88
C CYS A 134 -52.45 -5.02 -34.04
N ALA A 135 -52.73 -5.40 -35.29
CA ALA A 135 -52.19 -4.72 -36.47
C ALA A 135 -52.71 -3.28 -36.60
N ASP A 136 -53.99 -3.05 -36.32
CA ASP A 136 -54.62 -1.72 -36.31
C ASP A 136 -54.00 -0.79 -35.24
N GLN A 137 -53.52 -1.37 -34.14
CA GLN A 137 -52.78 -0.64 -33.09
C GLN A 137 -51.30 -0.44 -33.41
N GLY A 138 -50.85 -0.81 -34.62
CA GLY A 138 -49.45 -0.72 -35.03
C GLY A 138 -48.54 -1.75 -34.34
N ALA A 139 -49.12 -2.84 -33.84
CA ALA A 139 -48.43 -3.92 -33.17
C ALA A 139 -48.66 -5.27 -33.88
N HIS A 140 -48.17 -6.34 -33.27
CA HIS A 140 -48.41 -7.70 -33.73
C HIS A 140 -48.92 -8.53 -32.56
N LEU A 141 -49.70 -9.56 -32.88
CA LEU A 141 -50.12 -10.53 -31.88
C LEU A 141 -48.87 -11.18 -31.29
N VAL A 142 -48.77 -11.15 -29.96
CA VAL A 142 -47.56 -11.55 -29.23
C VAL A 142 -47.19 -13.01 -29.50
N VAL A 143 -45.89 -13.25 -29.72
CA VAL A 143 -45.30 -14.59 -29.74
C VAL A 143 -44.32 -14.66 -28.58
N ILE A 144 -44.54 -15.61 -27.69
CA ILE A 144 -43.77 -15.75 -26.45
C ILE A 144 -42.54 -16.59 -26.75
N ASN A 145 -41.36 -16.01 -26.57
CA ASN A 145 -40.08 -16.62 -26.93
C ASN A 145 -39.28 -17.11 -25.71
N SER A 146 -39.78 -16.91 -24.49
CA SER A 146 -39.12 -17.36 -23.27
C SER A 146 -40.09 -17.70 -22.13
N ASP A 147 -39.66 -18.57 -21.21
CA ASP A 147 -40.41 -18.91 -20.00
C ASP A 147 -40.62 -17.67 -19.11
N GLN A 148 -39.65 -16.76 -19.09
CA GLN A 148 -39.75 -15.53 -18.30
C GLN A 148 -40.82 -14.59 -18.87
N GLU A 149 -40.93 -14.49 -20.20
CA GLU A 149 -41.99 -13.75 -20.88
C GLU A 149 -43.36 -14.38 -20.61
N GLN A 150 -43.46 -15.72 -20.63
CA GLN A 150 -44.69 -16.45 -20.27
C GLN A 150 -45.17 -16.15 -18.85
N VAL A 151 -44.25 -16.14 -17.87
CA VAL A 151 -44.57 -15.85 -16.47
C VAL A 151 -44.98 -14.39 -16.30
N SER A 152 -44.29 -13.46 -16.97
CA SER A 152 -44.60 -12.02 -16.91
C SER A 152 -46.03 -11.71 -17.37
N ARG A 153 -46.54 -12.43 -18.38
CA ARG A 153 -47.92 -12.34 -18.86
C ARG A 153 -48.95 -12.70 -17.80
N THR A 154 -48.63 -13.65 -16.94
CA THR A 154 -49.57 -14.17 -15.92
C THR A 154 -49.73 -13.23 -14.73
N LEU A 155 -48.75 -12.32 -14.55
CA LEU A 155 -48.75 -11.29 -13.50
C LEU A 155 -49.34 -9.95 -13.98
N ALA A 156 -49.71 -9.86 -15.26
CA ALA A 156 -50.25 -8.68 -15.91
C ALA A 156 -51.78 -8.66 -15.87
#